data_AF-A0AAU0Y7J9-F1
#
_entry.id   AF-A0AAU0Y7J9-F1
#
_cell.length_a   1.000
_cell.length_b   1.000
_cell.length_c   1.000
_cell.angle_alpha   90.00
_cell.angle_beta   90.00
_cell.angle_gamma   90.00
#
_symmetry.space_group_name_H-M   'P 1'
#
loop_
_entity.id
_entity.type
_entity.pdbx_description
1 polymer ?
#
loop_
_entity_poly.entity_id
_entity_poly.type
_entity_poly.pdbx_seq_one_letter_code
_entity_poly.pdbx_strand_id
1 'polypeptide(L)'
;MAATAVGCSLCACSSIGGTQTDTVPPTATVSASQDTGSAEDAQDTQDDSDSDTFTVALDKTATWNNGVKAHLSGFSRGTSGEYASPSGKAYLAFSVTMQNGSKSSIDLSMVSLSCPDGAEEIFDTDAGFNGMPDTHLLPGKSLTWKAACVFPETAKNAQIEIMPMDTSGSGWYRTAIFTGQVQ
;
A
#
# COMPACT_ATOMS: atom_id res chain seq x y z
N MET A 1 -30.12 29.22 44.83
CA MET A 1 -30.68 30.45 44.25
C MET A 1 -30.56 30.34 42.74
N ALA A 2 -31.64 30.62 42.03
CA ALA A 2 -31.77 30.56 40.57
C ALA A 2 -31.26 31.84 39.90
N ALA A 3 -30.92 31.78 38.61
CA ALA A 3 -31.39 32.72 37.58
C ALA A 3 -30.90 32.36 36.17
N THR A 4 -31.85 32.37 35.24
CA THR A 4 -31.79 32.19 33.79
C THR A 4 -31.90 33.56 33.08
N ALA A 5 -31.38 33.74 31.85
CA ALA A 5 -31.87 34.64 30.76
C ALA A 5 -30.75 34.77 29.69
N VAL A 6 -30.88 34.55 28.37
CA VAL A 6 -31.84 34.89 27.29
C VAL A 6 -31.85 36.37 26.85
N GLY A 7 -31.60 36.61 25.55
CA GLY A 7 -32.00 37.82 24.78
C GLY A 7 -30.88 38.33 23.84
N CYS A 8 -30.87 38.02 22.53
CA CYS A 8 -31.57 38.66 21.39
C CYS A 8 -31.28 40.16 21.15
N SER A 9 -30.73 40.52 19.97
CA SER A 9 -31.21 41.67 19.18
C SER A 9 -30.70 41.68 17.74
N LEU A 10 -31.65 41.99 16.84
CA LEU A 10 -31.59 42.14 15.39
C LEU A 10 -31.18 43.56 14.98
N CYS A 11 -30.71 43.74 13.74
CA CYS A 11 -30.82 44.93 12.86
C CYS A 11 -30.11 44.58 11.52
N ALA A 12 -30.50 44.96 10.31
CA ALA A 12 -31.66 45.65 9.76
C ALA A 12 -31.66 45.44 8.23
N CYS A 13 -32.83 45.54 7.61
CA CYS A 13 -33.10 45.39 6.17
C CYS A 13 -32.63 46.60 5.34
N SER A 14 -32.40 46.38 4.05
CA SER A 14 -32.70 47.37 3.00
C SER A 14 -33.10 46.67 1.70
N SER A 15 -34.22 47.11 1.17
CA SER A 15 -34.99 46.59 0.03
C SER A 15 -34.96 47.55 -1.17
N ILE A 16 -35.52 47.09 -2.30
CA ILE A 16 -35.94 47.78 -3.55
C ILE A 16 -34.90 47.66 -4.68
N GLY A 17 -35.21 47.18 -5.89
CA GLY A 17 -36.44 46.73 -6.53
C GLY A 17 -36.25 46.65 -8.05
N GLY A 18 -37.09 45.92 -8.79
CA GLY A 18 -37.27 46.09 -10.24
C GLY A 18 -37.23 44.83 -11.13
N THR A 19 -38.43 44.29 -11.42
CA THR A 19 -38.92 43.72 -12.70
C THR A 19 -37.95 43.01 -13.68
N GLN A 20 -38.18 41.71 -13.94
CA GLN A 20 -38.51 41.18 -15.28
C GLN A 20 -38.80 39.66 -15.31
N THR A 21 -39.90 39.32 -16.01
CA THR A 21 -40.17 38.14 -16.84
C THR A 21 -40.01 36.71 -16.31
N ASP A 22 -41.12 35.97 -16.39
CA ASP A 22 -41.22 34.50 -16.47
C ASP A 22 -40.10 33.90 -17.33
N THR A 23 -39.26 33.07 -16.72
CA THR A 23 -38.46 32.05 -17.42
C THR A 23 -38.21 30.92 -16.43
N VAL A 24 -38.87 29.79 -16.67
CA VAL A 24 -38.66 28.52 -15.96
C VAL A 24 -37.19 28.10 -16.13
N PRO A 25 -36.42 27.85 -15.05
CA PRO A 25 -35.11 27.23 -15.18
C PRO A 25 -35.29 25.75 -15.52
N PRO A 26 -34.53 25.20 -16.47
CA PRO A 26 -34.67 23.80 -16.87
C PRO A 26 -34.25 22.87 -15.73
N THR A 27 -35.10 21.87 -15.47
CA THR A 27 -34.74 20.66 -14.72
C THR A 27 -33.61 19.95 -15.46
N ALA A 28 -32.38 20.12 -14.98
CA ALA A 28 -31.26 19.26 -15.36
C ALA A 28 -31.35 17.95 -14.58
N THR A 29 -32.19 17.02 -15.05
CA THR A 29 -32.10 15.62 -14.62
C THR A 29 -30.92 14.98 -15.33
N VAL A 30 -29.85 14.76 -14.57
CA VAL A 30 -28.65 14.06 -15.01
C VAL A 30 -29.01 12.62 -15.39
N SER A 31 -28.62 12.26 -16.62
CA SER A 31 -28.72 10.93 -17.20
C SER A 31 -27.91 9.92 -16.36
N ALA A 32 -28.56 8.90 -15.83
CA ALA A 32 -27.89 7.78 -15.19
C ALA A 32 -27.29 6.87 -16.26
N SER A 33 -25.99 7.04 -16.51
CA SER A 33 -25.20 6.02 -17.21
C SER A 33 -24.82 4.95 -16.18
N GLN A 34 -25.40 3.76 -16.32
CA GLN A 34 -24.86 2.54 -15.73
C GLN A 34 -23.52 2.27 -16.42
N ASP A 35 -22.42 2.67 -15.79
CA ASP A 35 -21.12 2.13 -16.13
C ASP A 35 -20.85 0.90 -15.28
N THR A 36 -20.67 -0.19 -15.98
CA THR A 36 -20.48 -1.52 -15.45
C THR A 36 -19.02 -1.63 -15.05
N GLY A 37 -18.70 -1.11 -13.88
CA GLY A 37 -17.39 -1.26 -13.24
C GLY A 37 -17.22 -2.71 -12.81
N SER A 38 -16.73 -3.53 -13.73
CA SER A 38 -16.21 -4.86 -13.50
C SER A 38 -15.23 -4.81 -12.32
N ALA A 39 -15.68 -5.25 -11.15
CA ALA A 39 -14.79 -5.62 -10.07
C ALA A 39 -14.07 -6.88 -10.56
N GLU A 40 -12.91 -6.69 -11.17
CA GLU A 40 -12.00 -7.77 -11.44
C GLU A 40 -11.61 -8.36 -10.08
N ASP A 41 -12.10 -9.56 -9.81
CA ASP A 41 -11.77 -10.41 -8.68
C ASP A 41 -10.24 -10.55 -8.59
N ALA A 42 -9.61 -9.62 -7.87
CA ALA A 42 -8.35 -9.89 -7.22
C ALA A 42 -8.67 -10.89 -6.13
N GLN A 43 -8.57 -12.18 -6.44
CA GLN A 43 -8.53 -13.23 -5.44
C GLN A 43 -7.29 -12.97 -4.56
N ASP A 44 -7.49 -12.19 -3.50
CA ASP A 44 -6.58 -12.10 -2.36
C ASP A 44 -6.36 -13.54 -1.88
N THR A 45 -5.10 -13.98 -1.84
CA THR A 45 -4.77 -15.24 -1.20
C THR A 45 -4.82 -15.00 0.30
N GLN A 46 -5.93 -15.43 0.91
CA GLN A 46 -6.12 -15.36 2.35
C GLN A 46 -5.38 -16.52 3.01
N ASP A 47 -4.77 -16.20 4.14
CA ASP A 47 -3.99 -17.14 4.90
C ASP A 47 -4.86 -18.00 5.85
N ASP A 48 -5.21 -19.22 5.42
CA ASP A 48 -6.13 -20.13 6.13
C ASP A 48 -5.47 -21.45 6.63
N SER A 49 -4.14 -21.51 6.82
CA SER A 49 -3.43 -22.77 7.19
C SER A 49 -2.60 -22.69 8.49
N ASP A 50 -2.12 -23.82 9.03
CA ASP A 50 -1.19 -23.88 10.19
C ASP A 50 0.31 -23.85 9.77
N SER A 51 0.63 -23.44 8.54
CA SER A 51 2.00 -23.39 8.03
C SER A 51 2.72 -22.10 8.51
N ASP A 52 4.05 -22.07 8.53
CA ASP A 52 4.80 -20.84 8.80
C ASP A 52 4.86 -19.90 7.58
N THR A 53 4.44 -20.40 6.40
CA THR A 53 4.50 -19.68 5.12
C THR A 53 3.21 -19.82 4.33
N PHE A 54 2.94 -18.86 3.43
CA PHE A 54 1.91 -18.97 2.40
C PHE A 54 2.39 -18.33 1.09
N THR A 55 1.94 -18.87 -0.04
CA THR A 55 2.40 -18.43 -1.37
C THR A 55 1.35 -17.56 -2.04
N VAL A 56 1.79 -16.49 -2.69
CA VAL A 56 0.95 -15.57 -3.46
C VAL A 56 1.62 -15.30 -4.81
N ALA A 57 0.83 -15.04 -5.85
CA ALA A 57 1.38 -14.62 -7.13
C ALA A 57 2.11 -13.28 -7.00
N LEU A 58 3.19 -13.10 -7.78
CA LEU A 58 4.13 -11.98 -7.67
C LEU A 58 3.45 -10.60 -7.75
N ASP A 59 2.40 -10.48 -8.54
CA ASP A 59 1.63 -9.26 -8.79
C ASP A 59 0.33 -9.17 -7.97
N LYS A 60 0.14 -10.05 -6.98
CA LYS A 60 -1.04 -10.06 -6.10
C LYS A 60 -0.68 -9.54 -4.71
N THR A 61 -1.69 -9.50 -3.85
CA THR A 61 -1.58 -8.98 -2.48
C THR A 61 -1.56 -10.14 -1.50
N ALA A 62 -0.53 -10.21 -0.66
CA ALA A 62 -0.52 -11.04 0.53
C ALA A 62 -1.39 -10.38 1.60
N THR A 63 -2.28 -11.13 2.23
CA THR A 63 -3.10 -10.65 3.36
C THR A 63 -2.94 -11.60 4.55
N TRP A 64 -2.40 -11.07 5.66
CA TRP A 64 -2.32 -11.79 6.92
C TRP A 64 -3.66 -11.72 7.67
N ASN A 65 -3.92 -12.71 8.53
CA ASN A 65 -5.19 -12.86 9.26
C ASN A 65 -5.55 -11.66 10.16
N ASN A 66 -4.57 -10.85 10.56
CA ASN A 66 -4.77 -9.65 11.36
C ASN A 66 -5.12 -8.40 10.53
N GLY A 67 -5.21 -8.54 9.20
CA GLY A 67 -5.55 -7.46 8.26
C GLY A 67 -4.36 -6.70 7.69
N VAL A 68 -3.12 -7.06 8.04
CA VAL A 68 -1.94 -6.51 7.35
C VAL A 68 -1.92 -7.02 5.92
N LYS A 69 -1.50 -6.15 4.99
CA LYS A 69 -1.36 -6.49 3.57
C LYS A 69 -0.01 -6.07 3.02
N ALA A 70 0.52 -6.85 2.09
CA ALA A 70 1.72 -6.50 1.32
C ALA A 70 1.50 -6.78 -0.17
N HIS A 71 2.01 -5.91 -1.03
CA HIS A 71 1.95 -6.07 -2.48
C HIS A 71 3.26 -5.60 -3.12
N LEU A 72 3.69 -6.32 -4.16
CA LEU A 72 4.88 -6.03 -4.94
C LEU A 72 4.50 -5.53 -6.34
N SER A 73 5.14 -4.46 -6.79
CA SER A 73 4.84 -3.84 -8.09
C SER A 73 6.06 -3.16 -8.71
N GLY A 74 5.92 -2.61 -9.91
CA GLY A 74 6.96 -1.78 -10.51
C GLY A 74 8.26 -2.53 -10.84
N PHE A 75 8.15 -3.82 -11.16
CA PHE A 75 9.30 -4.67 -11.48
C PHE A 75 10.11 -4.11 -12.65
N SER A 76 11.40 -3.94 -12.44
CA SER A 76 12.34 -3.46 -13.46
C SER A 76 13.72 -4.07 -13.26
N ARG A 77 14.46 -4.28 -14.35
CA ARG A 77 15.83 -4.77 -14.31
C ARG A 77 16.83 -3.63 -14.35
N GLY A 78 18.00 -3.85 -13.79
CA GLY A 78 19.11 -2.92 -13.90
C GLY A 78 20.43 -3.53 -13.42
N THR A 79 21.42 -2.67 -13.27
CA THR A 79 22.73 -3.00 -12.72
C THR A 79 23.01 -2.04 -11.57
N SER A 80 23.46 -2.56 -10.42
CA SER A 80 23.71 -1.75 -9.22
C SER A 80 24.90 -0.81 -9.43
N GLY A 81 24.83 0.39 -8.82
CA GLY A 81 25.86 1.42 -8.95
C GLY A 81 27.21 1.02 -8.38
N GLU A 82 28.23 1.85 -8.62
CA GLU A 82 29.60 1.60 -8.12
C GLU A 82 29.68 1.65 -6.59
N TYR A 83 28.83 2.45 -5.95
CA TYR A 83 28.74 2.62 -4.50
C TYR A 83 27.68 1.73 -3.85
N ALA A 84 26.99 0.90 -4.64
CA ALA A 84 26.01 -0.04 -4.12
C ALA A 84 26.67 -1.21 -3.39
N SER A 85 25.89 -1.88 -2.55
CA SER A 85 26.25 -3.13 -1.90
C SER A 85 25.22 -4.21 -2.23
N PRO A 86 25.57 -5.25 -3.01
CA PRO A 86 26.77 -5.39 -3.83
C PRO A 86 26.77 -4.48 -5.08
N SER A 87 27.95 -4.00 -5.50
CA SER A 87 28.11 -3.16 -6.70
C SER A 87 28.24 -3.96 -8.00
N GLY A 88 27.82 -3.37 -9.12
CA GLY A 88 27.96 -3.94 -10.46
C GLY A 88 27.19 -5.25 -10.69
N LYS A 89 26.15 -5.52 -9.90
CA LYS A 89 25.32 -6.74 -10.01
C LYS A 89 24.05 -6.46 -10.80
N ALA A 90 23.67 -7.40 -11.65
CA ALA A 90 22.33 -7.41 -12.24
C ALA A 90 21.28 -7.60 -11.13
N TYR A 91 20.21 -6.82 -11.19
CA TYR A 91 19.16 -6.85 -10.19
C TYR A 91 17.76 -6.85 -10.81
N LEU A 92 16.78 -7.22 -9.98
CA LEU A 92 15.36 -6.95 -10.15
C LEU A 92 14.95 -5.97 -9.04
N ALA A 93 14.55 -4.76 -9.43
CA ALA A 93 14.01 -3.74 -8.55
C ALA A 93 12.49 -3.78 -8.57
N PHE A 94 11.88 -3.45 -7.44
CA PHE A 94 10.44 -3.44 -7.25
C PHE A 94 10.06 -2.50 -6.11
N SER A 95 8.79 -2.12 -6.09
CA SER A 95 8.17 -1.39 -4.99
C SER A 95 7.48 -2.38 -4.07
N VAL A 96 7.77 -2.28 -2.77
CA VAL A 96 7.02 -2.97 -1.72
C VAL A 96 6.04 -1.99 -1.14
N THR A 97 4.76 -2.35 -1.10
CA THR A 97 3.73 -1.59 -0.42
C THR A 97 3.18 -2.41 0.73
N MET A 98 3.26 -1.88 1.96
CA MET A 98 2.61 -2.47 3.13
C MET A 98 1.47 -1.58 3.61
N GLN A 99 0.34 -2.20 3.88
CA GLN A 99 -0.84 -1.56 4.47
C GLN A 99 -1.15 -2.19 5.82
N ASN A 100 -1.32 -1.35 6.85
CA ASN A 100 -1.69 -1.80 8.17
C ASN A 100 -3.22 -1.78 8.33
N GLY A 101 -3.91 -2.88 8.00
CA GLY A 101 -5.33 -3.05 8.30
C GLY A 101 -5.61 -3.58 9.72
N SER A 102 -4.58 -3.77 10.54
CA SER A 102 -4.72 -4.24 11.92
C SER A 102 -5.12 -3.12 12.89
N LYS A 103 -5.30 -3.46 14.17
CA LYS A 103 -5.63 -2.51 15.24
C LYS A 103 -4.39 -1.93 15.96
N SER A 104 -3.20 -2.44 15.66
CA SER A 104 -1.93 -2.07 16.32
C SER A 104 -0.98 -1.42 15.34
N SER A 105 -0.03 -0.62 15.81
CA SER A 105 1.08 -0.15 14.96
C SER A 105 1.99 -1.31 14.56
N ILE A 106 2.54 -1.29 13.35
CA ILE A 106 3.57 -2.21 12.88
C ILE A 106 4.90 -1.47 12.91
N ASP A 107 5.93 -2.04 13.52
CA ASP A 107 7.30 -1.56 13.37
C ASP A 107 7.88 -2.10 12.06
N LEU A 108 8.06 -1.23 11.06
CA LEU A 108 8.58 -1.63 9.76
C LEU A 108 10.07 -1.99 9.83
N SER A 109 10.81 -1.50 10.83
CA SER A 109 12.21 -1.91 11.03
C SER A 109 12.35 -3.40 11.36
N MET A 110 11.25 -4.03 11.80
CA MET A 110 11.17 -5.45 12.12
C MET A 110 10.60 -6.31 10.97
N VAL A 111 10.28 -5.72 9.82
CA VAL A 111 9.91 -6.51 8.65
C VAL A 111 11.19 -7.03 8.01
N SER A 112 11.19 -8.32 7.64
CA SER A 112 12.24 -8.91 6.83
C SER A 112 11.78 -9.00 5.37
N LEU A 113 12.67 -8.61 4.47
CA LEU A 113 12.60 -8.92 3.04
C LEU A 113 13.73 -9.90 2.74
N SER A 114 13.43 -10.97 2.01
CA SER A 114 14.44 -11.92 1.53
C SER A 114 14.27 -12.15 0.03
N CYS A 115 15.42 -12.25 -0.65
CA CYS A 115 15.52 -12.37 -2.10
C CYS A 115 15.56 -13.86 -2.54
N PRO A 116 15.29 -14.15 -3.83
CA PRO A 116 15.18 -15.53 -4.32
C PRO A 116 16.46 -16.32 -4.09
N ASP A 117 16.33 -17.62 -3.75
CA ASP A 117 17.46 -18.57 -3.66
C ASP A 117 18.64 -18.11 -2.77
N GLY A 118 18.36 -17.28 -1.76
CA GLY A 118 19.40 -16.72 -0.87
C GLY A 118 20.25 -15.63 -1.52
N ALA A 119 19.78 -15.04 -2.63
CA ALA A 119 20.41 -13.87 -3.25
C ALA A 119 20.46 -12.68 -2.28
N GLU A 120 21.39 -11.77 -2.52
CA GLU A 120 21.55 -10.57 -1.70
C GLU A 120 20.55 -9.48 -2.10
N GLU A 121 20.08 -8.72 -1.11
CA GLU A 121 19.45 -7.42 -1.35
C GLU A 121 20.51 -6.41 -1.81
N ILE A 122 20.13 -5.54 -2.75
CA ILE A 122 20.96 -4.42 -3.18
C ILE A 122 20.63 -3.19 -2.32
N PHE A 123 21.65 -2.63 -1.68
CA PHE A 123 21.60 -1.32 -1.03
C PHE A 123 22.32 -0.29 -1.91
N ASP A 124 21.58 0.70 -2.38
CA ASP A 124 22.07 1.74 -3.30
C ASP A 124 21.24 3.02 -3.07
N THR A 125 21.78 3.95 -2.28
CA THR A 125 21.08 5.18 -1.90
C THR A 125 20.80 6.08 -3.10
N ASP A 126 21.66 6.05 -4.13
CA ASP A 126 21.52 6.86 -5.33
C ASP A 126 20.39 6.34 -6.21
N ALA A 127 20.18 5.02 -6.24
CA ALA A 127 19.03 4.38 -6.88
C ALA A 127 17.75 4.37 -5.99
N GLY A 128 17.87 4.76 -4.73
CA GLY A 128 16.79 4.78 -3.74
C GLY A 128 16.50 3.42 -3.08
N PHE A 129 17.41 2.45 -3.17
CA PHE A 129 17.34 1.18 -2.46
C PHE A 129 17.97 1.34 -1.07
N ASN A 130 17.22 1.97 -0.17
CA ASN A 130 17.68 2.35 1.16
C ASN A 130 17.49 1.24 2.22
N GLY A 131 17.06 0.06 1.80
CA GLY A 131 16.65 -1.01 2.70
C GLY A 131 15.26 -0.80 3.30
N MET A 132 14.98 -1.54 4.37
CA MET A 132 13.71 -1.50 5.09
C MET A 132 13.48 -0.14 5.76
N PRO A 133 12.28 0.44 5.70
CA PRO A 133 11.97 1.69 6.39
C PRO A 133 12.09 1.57 7.91
N ASP A 134 12.86 2.48 8.53
CA ASP A 134 12.94 2.61 9.99
C ASP A 134 11.81 3.52 10.51
N THR A 135 10.60 2.98 10.59
CA THR A 135 9.41 3.73 11.04
C THR A 135 8.29 2.82 11.53
N HIS A 136 7.30 3.41 12.19
CA HIS A 136 6.08 2.74 12.60
C HIS A 136 4.93 3.05 11.65
N LEU A 137 4.29 2.00 11.11
CA LEU A 137 3.08 2.12 10.29
C LEU A 137 1.83 2.04 11.17
N LEU A 138 1.13 3.15 11.33
CA LEU A 138 -0.09 3.22 12.15
C LEU A 138 -1.30 2.51 11.48
N PRO A 139 -2.32 2.10 12.27
CA PRO A 139 -3.56 1.54 11.74
C PRO A 139 -4.19 2.39 10.63
N GLY A 140 -4.63 1.72 9.56
CA GLY A 140 -5.23 2.33 8.37
C GLY A 140 -4.26 3.07 7.46
N LYS A 141 -2.95 3.05 7.74
CA LYS A 141 -1.92 3.69 6.89
C LYS A 141 -1.28 2.69 5.94
N SER A 142 -0.68 3.24 4.89
CA SER A 142 0.10 2.51 3.90
C SER A 142 1.45 3.21 3.69
N LEU A 143 2.50 2.44 3.44
CA LEU A 143 3.82 2.94 3.06
C LEU A 143 4.35 2.12 1.90
N THR A 144 4.99 2.80 0.94
CA THR A 144 5.67 2.18 -0.19
C THR A 144 7.14 2.57 -0.18
N TRP A 145 8.03 1.60 -0.41
CA TRP A 145 9.46 1.83 -0.60
C TRP A 145 9.99 0.96 -1.75
N LYS A 146 11.20 1.30 -2.22
CA LYS A 146 11.89 0.53 -3.26
C LYS A 146 12.88 -0.44 -2.63
N ALA A 147 12.92 -1.64 -3.19
CA ALA A 147 13.93 -2.65 -2.90
C ALA A 147 14.45 -3.23 -4.22
N ALA A 148 15.60 -3.89 -4.15
CA ALA A 148 16.13 -4.63 -5.28
C ALA A 148 16.87 -5.88 -4.79
N CYS A 149 16.73 -6.96 -5.54
CA CYS A 149 17.42 -8.21 -5.28
C CYS A 149 18.41 -8.48 -6.39
N VAL A 150 19.60 -9.02 -6.06
CA VAL A 150 20.47 -9.62 -7.07
C VAL A 150 19.66 -10.64 -7.85
N PHE A 151 19.62 -10.48 -9.17
CA PHE A 151 18.77 -11.27 -10.03
C PHE A 151 19.44 -11.46 -11.40
N PRO A 152 19.76 -12.70 -11.79
CA PRO A 152 20.41 -12.96 -13.07
C PRO A 152 19.60 -12.42 -14.25
N GLU A 153 20.28 -11.86 -15.26
CA GLU A 153 19.64 -11.32 -16.47
C GLU A 153 18.80 -12.38 -17.21
N THR A 154 19.20 -13.64 -17.12
CA THR A 154 18.52 -14.79 -17.75
C THR A 154 17.39 -15.36 -16.90
N ALA A 155 17.33 -15.06 -15.60
CA ALA A 155 16.29 -15.57 -14.73
C ALA A 155 14.93 -14.96 -15.09
N LYS A 156 13.89 -15.78 -15.12
CA LYS A 156 12.52 -15.36 -15.49
C LYS A 156 11.50 -15.57 -14.38
N ASN A 157 11.79 -16.41 -13.40
CA ASN A 157 10.97 -16.60 -12.22
C ASN A 157 11.59 -15.85 -11.05
N ALA A 158 10.80 -14.99 -10.39
CA ALA A 158 11.18 -14.38 -9.12
C ALA A 158 10.47 -15.10 -7.96
N GLN A 159 11.14 -15.13 -6.81
CA GLN A 159 10.59 -15.48 -5.51
C GLN A 159 11.06 -14.44 -4.50
N ILE A 160 10.14 -13.70 -3.90
CA ILE A 160 10.46 -12.66 -2.91
C ILE A 160 9.67 -12.97 -1.66
N GLU A 161 10.34 -12.95 -0.51
CA GLU A 161 9.72 -13.27 0.77
C GLU A 161 9.58 -12.01 1.61
N ILE A 162 8.40 -11.82 2.17
CA ILE A 162 8.14 -10.77 3.17
C ILE A 162 7.67 -11.47 4.45
N MET A 163 8.38 -11.21 5.53
CA MET A 163 8.04 -11.70 6.86
C MET A 163 7.95 -10.50 7.82
N PRO A 164 6.74 -10.05 8.16
CA PRO A 164 6.56 -9.11 9.27
C PRO A 164 6.96 -9.83 10.55
N MET A 165 7.98 -9.37 11.29
CA MET A 165 8.25 -9.95 12.61
C MET A 165 7.37 -9.26 13.64
N ASP A 166 6.72 -10.07 14.48
CA ASP A 166 5.94 -9.58 15.60
C ASP A 166 6.60 -9.99 16.92
N THR A 167 6.90 -9.01 17.76
CA THR A 167 7.42 -9.24 19.12
C THR A 167 6.32 -9.40 20.16
N SER A 168 5.06 -9.12 19.80
CA SER A 168 3.92 -9.22 20.72
C SER A 168 3.43 -10.65 20.94
N GLY A 169 3.98 -11.64 20.22
CA GLY A 169 3.64 -13.05 20.37
C GLY A 169 2.23 -13.40 19.87
N SER A 170 1.66 -12.56 19.00
CA SER A 170 0.29 -12.71 18.53
C SER A 170 0.13 -13.72 17.38
N GLY A 171 1.24 -14.27 16.88
CA GLY A 171 1.25 -15.47 16.02
C GLY A 171 0.70 -15.29 14.61
N TRP A 172 0.43 -14.05 14.17
CA TRP A 172 0.02 -13.77 12.79
C TRP A 172 1.21 -13.65 11.82
N TYR A 173 2.43 -13.61 12.34
CA TYR A 173 3.63 -13.42 11.54
C TYR A 173 3.95 -14.70 10.76
N ARG A 174 3.70 -14.66 9.46
CA ARG A 174 4.03 -15.74 8.53
C ARG A 174 4.76 -15.18 7.34
N THR A 175 5.60 -15.99 6.72
CA THR A 175 6.31 -15.58 5.51
C THR A 175 5.35 -15.63 4.32
N ALA A 176 5.07 -14.48 3.73
CA ALA A 176 4.44 -14.39 2.42
C ALA A 176 5.51 -14.62 1.34
N ILE A 177 5.33 -15.65 0.53
CA ILE A 177 6.21 -15.99 -0.59
C ILE A 177 5.54 -15.51 -1.88
N PHE A 178 6.03 -14.40 -2.43
CA PHE A 178 5.59 -13.86 -3.71
C PHE A 178 6.36 -14.54 -4.85
N THR A 179 5.67 -15.20 -5.78
CA THR A 179 6.34 -15.88 -6.90
C THR A 179 5.65 -15.69 -8.24
N GLY A 180 6.42 -15.58 -9.31
CA GLY A 180 5.88 -15.37 -10.65
C GLY A 180 6.93 -14.98 -11.68
N GLN A 181 6.45 -14.78 -12.91
CA GLN A 181 7.30 -14.44 -14.04
C GLN A 181 7.61 -12.93 -14.07
N VAL A 182 8.83 -12.58 -14.44
CA VAL A 182 9.28 -11.20 -14.70
C VAL A 182 9.90 -11.10 -16.10
N GLN A 183 9.56 -10.03 -16.81
CA GLN A 183 10.01 -9.81 -18.19
C GLN A 183 11.52 -9.55 -18.26
#